data_AF-A0A0J9TPZ8-F1
#
_entry.id   AF-A0A0J9TPZ8-F1
#
_cell.length_a   1.000
_cell.length_b   1.000
_cell.length_c   1.000
_cell.angle_alpha   90.00
_cell.angle_beta   90.00
_cell.angle_gamma   90.00
#
_symmetry.space_group_name_H-M   'P 1'
#
loop_
_entity.id
_entity.type
_entity.pdbx_description
1 polymer ?
#
loop_
_entity_poly.entity_id
_entity_poly.type
_entity_poly.pdbx_seq_one_letter_code
_entity_poly.pdbx_strand_id
1 'polypeptide(L)'
;MIMASFHPRAALGFIAPYLRAFSPVEGRRCITYQSLRNQGSLKSVDDEAFNLLSSHYKNGNCLNLSVSNNIIPKYVRDYFSLDLNKSLSFDVSHLKLIEDMALSLFHLEPKYWGCTFGVNSTGDYPPGEEDIPFLFTLFRSLINCKGRIMNISFALAEEGEANNPLIENHYDCVNVKLKDKVDYDEIHKIYDAFNPHLVHVDETNNPHNFNYDFFSSLKDINKCVVVANISNKGSLISQDFIPSPFNHSDVVYTYFNENMRAHNCHVIFYKRGYKQVDKEGKLIHYEYEKKLKNQFLPIRVNNTIFSFLTSFKMMKNAEFKEYVIQSKENTRALLSHLNKNFFNIQYAQNGNFLNLNCTVPPFNVYEFHEFCKQLNIFFDILNPFKYTQKSFNVGANYLTSMGLLEGDMKTVAEFLNRALSLYLSAKRQTNCAGNEFVQFLKRTCVTSPSMLSLSNDIFCFISSFPDVHS
;
A
#
# COMPACT_ATOMS: atom_id res chain seq x y z
N MET A 1 63.54 54.80 -28.49
CA MET A 1 64.29 55.86 -27.79
C MET A 1 63.42 56.35 -26.64
N ILE A 2 64.05 56.65 -25.50
CA ILE A 2 63.50 57.21 -24.25
C ILE A 2 63.22 56.16 -23.14
N MET A 3 64.22 56.04 -22.27
CA MET A 3 64.10 55.74 -20.84
C MET A 3 63.58 56.96 -20.07
N ALA A 4 62.93 56.74 -18.93
CA ALA A 4 63.06 57.50 -17.66
C ALA A 4 62.06 56.90 -16.63
N SER A 5 62.51 56.11 -15.65
CA SER A 5 62.85 56.49 -14.25
C SER A 5 61.67 56.96 -13.39
N PHE A 6 61.42 56.32 -12.23
CA PHE A 6 61.29 56.96 -10.89
C PHE A 6 60.95 55.92 -9.79
N HIS A 7 61.70 55.97 -8.68
CA HIS A 7 61.45 55.41 -7.33
C HIS A 7 60.73 56.50 -6.47
N PRO A 8 60.34 56.35 -5.16
CA PRO A 8 60.57 55.29 -4.14
C PRO A 8 59.43 54.98 -3.10
N ARG A 9 59.70 54.00 -2.19
CA ARG A 9 59.32 53.85 -0.74
C ARG A 9 57.85 53.63 -0.29
N ALA A 10 57.53 52.47 0.33
CA ALA A 10 57.52 52.21 1.80
C ALA A 10 56.66 51.00 2.25
N ALA A 11 57.21 50.24 3.22
CA ALA A 11 56.60 49.36 4.24
C ALA A 11 55.71 48.15 3.84
N LEU A 12 56.30 46.95 3.90
CA LEU A 12 55.62 45.64 3.93
C LEU A 12 55.56 45.12 5.37
N GLY A 13 54.33 44.86 5.86
CA GLY A 13 54.06 44.19 7.12
C GLY A 13 54.30 42.68 7.03
N PHE A 14 54.87 42.14 8.11
CA PHE A 14 55.26 40.74 8.30
C PHE A 14 54.05 39.78 8.29
N ILE A 15 54.13 38.70 7.50
CA ILE A 15 53.34 37.47 7.66
C ILE A 15 54.32 36.37 8.09
N ALA A 16 54.11 35.81 9.29
CA ALA A 16 54.85 34.66 9.81
C ALA A 16 54.10 33.36 9.45
N PRO A 17 54.77 32.31 8.92
CA PRO A 17 54.19 30.97 8.84
C PRO A 17 54.53 30.16 10.09
N TYR A 18 53.52 29.83 10.89
CA TYR A 18 53.64 28.87 11.98
C TYR A 18 53.65 27.43 11.41
N LEU A 19 54.84 26.85 11.34
CA LEU A 19 55.06 25.41 11.39
C LEU A 19 54.71 24.91 12.80
N ARG A 20 53.63 24.14 12.95
CA ARG A 20 53.45 23.24 14.11
C ARG A 20 53.73 21.81 13.67
N ALA A 21 54.69 21.21 14.36
CA ALA A 21 55.17 19.85 14.17
C ALA A 21 54.05 18.81 14.35
N PHE A 22 53.94 17.91 13.38
CA PHE A 22 53.21 16.65 13.51
C PHE A 22 54.12 15.60 14.15
N SER A 23 53.64 14.93 15.22
CA SER A 23 54.25 13.69 15.69
C SER A 23 53.99 12.56 14.69
N PRO A 24 54.96 11.68 14.40
CA PRO A 24 54.73 10.52 13.56
C PRO A 24 54.04 9.42 14.38
N VAL A 25 52.70 9.39 14.34
CA VAL A 25 51.99 8.12 14.55
C VAL A 25 51.96 7.42 13.21
N GLU A 26 53.03 6.67 12.93
CA GLU A 26 53.11 5.73 11.83
C GLU A 26 52.18 4.55 12.11
N GLY A 27 50.94 4.74 11.72
CA GLY A 27 49.92 3.72 11.49
C GLY A 27 48.99 4.26 10.42
N ARG A 28 49.52 4.51 9.22
CA ARG A 28 48.78 5.11 8.11
C ARG A 28 47.58 4.23 7.79
N ARG A 29 46.36 4.70 8.08
CA ARG A 29 45.12 4.09 7.55
C ARG A 29 45.19 4.18 6.01
N CYS A 30 45.10 3.04 5.34
CA CYS A 30 45.61 2.84 3.98
C CYS A 30 44.69 3.26 2.82
N ILE A 31 43.76 4.21 3.00
CA ILE A 31 42.88 4.64 1.90
C ILE A 31 42.71 6.16 1.85
N THR A 32 42.47 6.69 0.66
CA THR A 32 42.35 8.13 0.43
C THR A 32 41.12 8.71 1.13
N TYR A 33 41.11 10.01 1.42
CA TYR A 33 39.90 10.70 1.90
C TYR A 33 38.71 10.53 0.94
N GLN A 34 38.98 10.49 -0.38
CA GLN A 34 37.96 10.22 -1.40
C GLN A 34 37.39 8.80 -1.30
N SER A 35 38.21 7.82 -0.91
CA SER A 35 37.80 6.44 -0.64
C SER A 35 37.07 6.26 0.70
N LEU A 36 37.05 7.29 1.56
CA LEU A 36 36.37 7.31 2.86
C LEU A 36 35.04 8.09 2.84
N ARG A 37 34.47 8.32 1.65
CA ARG A 37 33.21 9.07 1.43
C ARG A 37 31.94 8.33 1.87
N ASN A 38 32.04 7.37 2.79
CA ASN A 38 30.87 6.62 3.32
C ASN A 38 29.83 7.52 4.02
N GLN A 39 30.17 8.79 4.29
CA GLN A 39 29.29 9.80 4.89
C GLN A 39 28.86 10.89 3.88
N GLY A 40 29.23 10.76 2.60
CA GLY A 40 28.79 11.68 1.56
C GLY A 40 27.30 11.53 1.27
N SER A 41 26.60 12.64 1.03
CA SER A 41 25.21 12.57 0.55
C SER A 41 25.18 12.14 -0.92
N LEU A 42 24.05 11.56 -1.36
CA LEU A 42 23.86 11.18 -2.77
C LEU A 42 24.20 12.34 -3.71
N LYS A 43 23.64 13.54 -3.44
CA LYS A 43 23.91 14.76 -4.22
C LYS A 43 25.40 15.12 -4.30
N SER A 44 26.18 14.83 -3.26
CA SER A 44 27.62 15.15 -3.23
C SER A 44 28.49 14.15 -3.99
N VAL A 45 27.98 12.94 -4.23
CA VAL A 45 28.71 11.84 -4.88
C VAL A 45 28.22 11.63 -6.31
N ASP A 46 26.94 11.87 -6.57
CA ASP A 46 26.24 11.68 -7.83
C ASP A 46 25.07 12.67 -7.94
N ASP A 47 25.37 13.85 -8.50
CA ASP A 47 24.40 14.92 -8.70
C ASP A 47 23.42 14.61 -9.83
N GLU A 48 23.85 13.87 -10.86
CA GLU A 48 23.00 13.39 -11.94
C GLU A 48 21.90 12.47 -11.42
N ALA A 49 22.24 11.42 -10.66
CA ALA A 49 21.26 10.52 -10.06
C ALA A 49 20.34 11.27 -9.07
N PHE A 50 20.91 12.17 -8.25
CA PHE A 50 20.11 12.98 -7.34
C PHE A 50 19.07 13.83 -8.10
N ASN A 51 19.48 14.48 -9.19
CA ASN A 51 18.58 15.31 -9.99
C ASN A 51 17.52 14.47 -10.71
N LEU A 52 17.91 13.34 -11.31
CA LEU A 52 16.99 12.39 -11.95
C LEU A 52 15.90 11.92 -10.98
N LEU A 53 16.31 11.48 -9.79
CA LEU A 53 15.38 11.03 -8.75
C LEU A 53 14.48 12.18 -8.29
N SER A 54 15.05 13.37 -8.08
CA SER A 54 14.30 14.53 -7.59
C SER A 54 13.29 15.09 -8.61
N SER A 55 13.57 15.00 -9.91
CA SER A 55 12.72 15.59 -10.96
C SER A 55 11.68 14.64 -11.55
N HIS A 56 11.98 13.34 -11.64
CA HIS A 56 11.11 12.37 -12.34
C HIS A 56 10.47 11.32 -11.45
N TYR A 57 11.10 10.98 -10.31
CA TYR A 57 10.70 9.84 -9.49
C TYR A 57 10.31 10.21 -8.06
N LYS A 58 10.65 11.42 -7.61
CA LYS A 58 10.18 11.94 -6.33
C LYS A 58 8.68 12.21 -6.45
N ASN A 59 7.91 11.70 -5.50
CA ASN A 59 6.52 12.07 -5.36
C ASN A 59 6.41 13.59 -5.25
N GLY A 60 5.73 14.21 -6.21
CA GLY A 60 5.41 15.63 -6.20
C GLY A 60 4.02 15.89 -5.66
N ASN A 61 3.67 17.18 -5.60
CA ASN A 61 2.30 17.64 -5.36
C ASN A 61 1.41 17.10 -6.47
N CYS A 62 0.64 16.06 -6.18
CA CYS A 62 -0.27 15.40 -7.10
C CYS A 62 -1.63 15.14 -6.46
N LEU A 63 -2.66 15.02 -7.29
CA LEU A 63 -3.97 14.59 -6.83
C LEU A 63 -3.97 13.07 -6.72
N ASN A 64 -3.45 12.54 -5.61
CA ASN A 64 -3.36 11.11 -5.37
C ASN A 64 -4.60 10.58 -4.65
N LEU A 65 -5.38 9.79 -5.37
CA LEU A 65 -6.60 9.10 -4.93
C LEU A 65 -6.38 7.60 -4.80
N SER A 66 -5.13 7.15 -4.75
CA SER A 66 -4.79 5.76 -4.45
C SER A 66 -5.38 5.36 -3.10
N VAL A 67 -5.95 4.15 -3.04
CA VAL A 67 -6.44 3.56 -1.79
C VAL A 67 -5.27 3.07 -0.97
N SER A 68 -4.23 2.57 -1.64
CA SER A 68 -3.14 1.83 -1.04
C SER A 68 -1.85 2.63 -0.85
N ASN A 69 -1.59 3.65 -1.67
CA ASN A 69 -0.42 4.53 -1.53
C ASN A 69 -0.74 5.72 -0.62
N ASN A 70 0.16 6.01 0.31
CA ASN A 70 0.06 7.18 1.18
C ASN A 70 1.45 7.77 1.47
N ILE A 71 1.53 8.77 2.34
CA ILE A 71 2.77 9.44 2.71
C ILE A 71 3.40 8.70 3.88
N ILE A 72 4.60 8.15 3.66
CA ILE A 72 5.36 7.53 4.74
C ILE A 72 5.87 8.62 5.73
N PRO A 73 5.51 8.54 7.02
CA PRO A 73 5.96 9.53 7.99
C PRO A 73 7.48 9.53 8.13
N LYS A 74 8.07 10.70 8.37
CA LYS A 74 9.54 10.86 8.51
C LYS A 74 10.14 9.94 9.56
N TYR A 75 9.50 9.82 10.72
CA TYR A 75 9.98 8.93 11.79
C TYR A 75 9.98 7.45 11.41
N VAL A 76 9.17 7.02 10.44
CA VAL A 76 9.24 5.64 9.89
C VAL A 76 10.41 5.54 8.92
N ARG A 77 10.59 6.55 8.05
CA ARG A 77 11.74 6.63 7.13
C ARG A 77 13.08 6.60 7.87
N ASP A 78 13.15 7.22 9.06
CA ASP A 78 14.37 7.23 9.87
C ASP A 78 14.87 5.82 10.19
N TYR A 79 13.98 4.83 10.40
CA TYR A 79 14.39 3.43 10.60
C TYR A 79 15.17 2.86 9.40
N PHE A 80 14.83 3.27 8.18
CA PHE A 80 15.47 2.79 6.96
C PHE A 80 16.80 3.47 6.68
N SER A 81 17.06 4.61 7.33
CA SER A 81 18.38 5.26 7.31
C SER A 81 19.39 4.62 8.27
N LEU A 82 18.93 3.79 9.22
CA LEU A 82 19.80 3.10 10.17
C LEU A 82 20.50 1.91 9.54
N ASP A 83 21.82 1.87 9.69
CA ASP A 83 22.67 0.74 9.29
C ASP A 83 22.68 -0.33 10.39
N LEU A 84 21.60 -1.12 10.47
CA LEU A 84 21.47 -2.20 11.45
C LEU A 84 22.38 -3.38 11.09
N ASN A 85 22.98 -4.01 12.11
CA ASN A 85 23.79 -5.21 11.92
C ASN A 85 22.91 -6.43 11.55
N LYS A 86 22.82 -6.73 10.26
CA LYS A 86 22.02 -7.83 9.69
C LYS A 86 22.51 -9.23 10.06
N SER A 87 23.65 -9.38 10.73
CA SER A 87 24.12 -10.67 11.25
C SER A 87 23.49 -11.05 12.60
N LEU A 88 22.91 -10.08 13.31
CA LEU A 88 22.26 -10.33 14.60
C LEU A 88 20.90 -10.99 14.40
N SER A 89 20.60 -11.95 15.27
CA SER A 89 19.25 -12.50 15.42
C SER A 89 18.36 -11.55 16.21
N PHE A 90 17.05 -11.64 15.97
CA PHE A 90 16.10 -10.97 16.85
C PHE A 90 16.13 -11.57 18.26
N ASP A 91 16.07 -10.70 19.27
CA ASP A 91 15.78 -11.13 20.65
C ASP A 91 14.31 -11.54 20.75
N VAL A 92 14.05 -12.67 21.41
CA VAL A 92 12.69 -13.23 21.56
C VAL A 92 11.77 -12.26 22.31
N SER A 93 12.29 -11.54 23.31
CA SER A 93 11.51 -10.55 24.08
C SER A 93 11.12 -9.35 23.22
N HIS A 94 11.99 -8.91 22.30
CA HIS A 94 11.69 -7.81 21.38
C HIS A 94 10.63 -8.22 20.35
N LEU A 95 10.73 -9.43 19.78
CA LEU A 95 9.69 -9.94 18.88
C LEU A 95 8.35 -10.11 19.61
N LYS A 96 8.38 -10.57 20.86
CA LYS A 96 7.18 -10.71 21.67
C LYS A 96 6.53 -9.35 21.96
N LEU A 97 7.33 -8.32 22.25
CA LEU A 97 6.84 -6.95 22.41
C LEU A 97 6.12 -6.47 21.14
N ILE A 98 6.71 -6.67 19.96
CA ILE A 98 6.09 -6.28 18.68
C ILE A 98 4.79 -7.08 18.43
N GLU A 99 4.82 -8.40 18.71
CA GLU A 99 3.65 -9.28 18.62
C GLU A 99 2.50 -8.76 19.50
N ASP A 100 2.77 -8.45 20.76
CA ASP A 100 1.77 -8.00 21.72
C ASP A 100 1.21 -6.61 21.36
N MET A 101 2.04 -5.73 20.80
CA MET A 101 1.58 -4.44 20.28
C MET A 101 0.62 -4.60 19.10
N ALA A 102 0.92 -5.51 18.17
CA ALA A 102 0.08 -5.85 17.04
C ALA A 102 -1.27 -6.43 17.49
N LEU A 103 -1.24 -7.41 18.39
CA LEU A 103 -2.45 -8.04 18.94
C LEU A 103 -3.33 -7.01 19.64
N SER A 104 -2.74 -6.19 20.50
CA SER A 104 -3.49 -5.17 21.24
C SER A 104 -4.03 -4.05 20.33
N LEU A 105 -3.40 -3.76 19.18
CA LEU A 105 -3.94 -2.80 18.20
C LEU A 105 -5.27 -3.31 17.60
N PHE A 106 -5.41 -4.61 17.39
CA PHE A 106 -6.63 -5.21 16.84
C PHE A 106 -7.55 -5.78 17.92
N HIS A 107 -7.37 -5.35 19.18
CA HIS A 107 -8.18 -5.80 20.32
C HIS A 107 -8.16 -7.32 20.55
N LEU A 108 -7.02 -7.96 20.26
CA LEU A 108 -6.85 -9.41 20.38
C LEU A 108 -6.13 -9.80 21.67
N GLU A 109 -6.66 -10.82 22.34
CA GLU A 109 -6.04 -11.39 23.52
C GLU A 109 -4.91 -12.37 23.14
N PRO A 110 -3.68 -12.21 23.66
CA PRO A 110 -2.55 -13.09 23.36
C PRO A 110 -2.75 -14.57 23.72
N LYS A 111 -3.72 -14.86 24.60
CA LYS A 111 -4.12 -16.23 24.95
C LYS A 111 -4.78 -16.97 23.77
N TYR A 112 -5.54 -16.26 22.95
CA TYR A 112 -6.34 -16.82 21.87
C TYR A 112 -5.77 -16.51 20.49
N TRP A 113 -4.86 -15.54 20.40
CA TRP A 113 -4.27 -15.09 19.14
C TRP A 113 -2.75 -14.99 19.23
N GLY A 114 -2.12 -15.26 18.09
CA GLY A 114 -0.73 -14.92 17.83
C GLY A 114 -0.57 -14.10 16.58
N CYS A 115 0.62 -13.55 16.42
CA CYS A 115 1.00 -12.74 15.27
C CYS A 115 2.39 -13.16 14.76
N THR A 116 2.63 -13.01 13.46
CA THR A 116 3.95 -13.11 12.82
C THR A 116 3.99 -12.15 11.62
N PHE A 117 5.17 -11.95 11.03
CA PHE A 117 5.39 -10.94 10.00
C PHE A 117 5.98 -11.57 8.75
N GLY A 118 5.35 -11.40 7.60
CA GLY A 118 5.84 -11.87 6.31
C GLY A 118 6.78 -10.84 5.68
N VAL A 119 8.09 -11.08 5.77
CA VAL A 119 9.13 -10.22 5.16
C VAL A 119 9.43 -10.64 3.70
N ASN A 120 8.87 -11.77 3.25
CA ASN A 120 9.20 -12.40 1.95
C ASN A 120 8.52 -11.73 0.73
N SER A 121 8.30 -10.41 0.74
CA SER A 121 7.94 -9.71 -0.50
C SER A 121 9.17 -9.69 -1.39
N THR A 122 9.21 -10.55 -2.42
CA THR A 122 10.32 -10.65 -3.38
C THR A 122 10.37 -9.46 -4.36
N GLY A 123 9.56 -8.43 -4.16
CA GLY A 123 9.61 -7.17 -4.89
C GLY A 123 8.73 -6.10 -4.23
N ASP A 124 8.98 -4.84 -4.55
CA ASP A 124 8.00 -3.76 -4.38
C ASP A 124 6.87 -4.02 -5.39
N TYR A 125 5.90 -4.86 -5.03
CA TYR A 125 4.71 -5.04 -5.86
C TYR A 125 3.93 -3.73 -5.89
N PRO A 126 3.37 -3.33 -7.06
CA PRO A 126 2.44 -2.23 -7.12
C PRO A 126 1.31 -2.53 -6.13
N PRO A 127 0.95 -1.59 -5.26
CA PRO A 127 -0.03 -1.88 -4.24
C PRO A 127 -1.42 -2.01 -4.88
N GLY A 128 -2.14 -3.07 -4.50
CA GLY A 128 -3.36 -3.52 -5.17
C GLY A 128 -3.21 -4.85 -5.95
N GLU A 129 -1.99 -5.34 -6.15
CA GLU A 129 -1.74 -6.70 -6.65
C GLU A 129 -1.68 -7.71 -5.48
N GLU A 130 -2.28 -8.89 -5.69
CA GLU A 130 -2.10 -10.02 -4.78
C GLU A 130 -0.62 -10.43 -4.78
N ASP A 131 0.04 -10.40 -3.62
CA ASP A 131 1.38 -10.97 -3.45
C ASP A 131 1.30 -12.50 -3.56
N ILE A 132 1.39 -12.97 -4.81
CA ILE A 132 1.23 -14.36 -5.19
C ILE A 132 2.20 -15.28 -4.41
N PRO A 133 3.51 -14.97 -4.30
CA PRO A 133 4.43 -15.75 -3.47
C PRO A 133 4.04 -15.82 -2.00
N PHE A 134 3.58 -14.70 -1.42
CA PHE A 134 3.10 -14.68 -0.04
C PHE A 134 1.89 -15.59 0.14
N LEU A 135 0.85 -15.43 -0.69
CA LEU A 135 -0.38 -16.21 -0.62
C LEU A 135 -0.10 -17.71 -0.77
N PHE A 136 0.73 -18.07 -1.74
CA PHE A 136 1.14 -19.46 -1.95
C PHE A 136 1.82 -20.05 -0.70
N THR A 137 2.75 -19.30 -0.09
CA THR A 137 3.44 -19.70 1.13
C THR A 137 2.47 -19.82 2.30
N LEU A 138 1.52 -18.89 2.42
CA LEU A 138 0.49 -18.88 3.45
C LEU A 138 -0.40 -20.12 3.33
N PHE A 139 -0.97 -20.38 2.15
CA PHE A 139 -1.85 -21.53 1.93
C PHE A 139 -1.12 -22.86 2.15
N ARG A 140 0.12 -22.98 1.67
CA ARG A 140 0.97 -24.16 1.89
C ARG A 140 1.28 -24.40 3.37
N SER A 141 1.29 -23.36 4.18
CA SER A 141 1.46 -23.47 5.64
C SER A 141 0.21 -23.99 6.35
N LEU A 142 -0.96 -23.90 5.72
CA LEU A 142 -2.25 -24.19 6.34
C LEU A 142 -2.86 -25.50 5.84
N ILE A 143 -2.70 -25.81 4.55
CA ILE A 143 -3.26 -27.00 3.90
C ILE A 143 -2.21 -27.72 3.04
N ASN A 144 -2.46 -29.01 2.77
CA ASN A 144 -1.59 -29.81 1.92
C ASN A 144 -1.76 -29.44 0.42
N CYS A 145 -0.71 -29.67 -0.37
CA CYS A 145 -0.81 -29.61 -1.84
C CYS A 145 -1.96 -30.50 -2.35
N LYS A 146 -2.61 -30.07 -3.43
CA LYS A 146 -3.86 -30.63 -3.99
C LYS A 146 -5.08 -30.44 -3.10
N GLY A 147 -4.98 -29.59 -2.08
CA GLY A 147 -6.15 -29.14 -1.32
C GLY A 147 -7.11 -28.31 -2.19
N ARG A 148 -8.37 -28.25 -1.78
CA ARG A 148 -9.41 -27.44 -2.42
C ARG A 148 -9.46 -26.06 -1.77
N ILE A 149 -9.36 -25.00 -2.56
CA ILE A 149 -9.40 -23.60 -2.13
C ILE A 149 -10.59 -22.91 -2.76
N MET A 150 -11.41 -22.26 -1.94
CA MET A 150 -12.47 -21.37 -2.39
C MET A 150 -12.04 -19.92 -2.13
N ASN A 151 -11.84 -19.14 -3.19
CA ASN A 151 -11.48 -17.73 -3.08
C ASN A 151 -12.72 -16.86 -3.30
N ILE A 152 -13.03 -15.99 -2.34
CA ILE A 152 -14.13 -15.03 -2.40
C ILE A 152 -13.50 -13.65 -2.49
N SER A 153 -13.75 -12.92 -3.58
CA SER A 153 -13.15 -11.60 -3.82
C SER A 153 -14.07 -10.69 -4.60
N PHE A 154 -13.89 -9.38 -4.44
CA PHE A 154 -14.61 -8.39 -5.23
C PHE A 154 -14.00 -8.23 -6.63
N ALA A 155 -14.82 -8.28 -7.68
CA ALA A 155 -14.38 -8.20 -9.06
C ALA A 155 -14.34 -6.76 -9.57
N LEU A 156 -13.15 -6.34 -10.02
CA LEU A 156 -12.96 -5.08 -10.76
C LEU A 156 -12.97 -5.29 -12.29
N ALA A 157 -12.91 -6.54 -12.75
CA ALA A 157 -12.87 -6.93 -14.16
C ALA A 157 -14.00 -7.93 -14.51
N GLU A 158 -14.24 -8.12 -15.81
CA GLU A 158 -15.22 -9.10 -16.31
C GLU A 158 -14.84 -10.57 -16.01
N GLU A 159 -15.82 -11.45 -16.10
CA GLU A 159 -15.65 -12.91 -15.96
C GLU A 159 -14.64 -13.44 -17.00
N GLY A 160 -13.71 -14.30 -16.55
CA GLY A 160 -12.70 -14.92 -17.40
C GLY A 160 -11.27 -14.41 -17.21
N GLU A 161 -10.99 -13.55 -16.22
CA GLU A 161 -9.60 -13.33 -15.84
C GLU A 161 -8.95 -14.63 -15.40
N ALA A 162 -7.85 -14.96 -16.09
CA ALA A 162 -7.04 -16.13 -15.76
C ALA A 162 -6.63 -16.06 -14.30
N ASN A 163 -6.98 -17.13 -13.59
CA ASN A 163 -6.69 -17.32 -12.19
C ASN A 163 -5.17 -17.37 -11.96
N ASN A 164 -4.77 -17.26 -10.69
CA ASN A 164 -3.36 -17.26 -10.31
C ASN A 164 -2.69 -18.61 -10.63
N PRO A 165 -1.82 -18.70 -11.65
CA PRO A 165 -1.31 -19.98 -12.13
C PRO A 165 -0.48 -20.71 -11.07
N LEU A 166 0.22 -19.97 -10.20
CA LEU A 166 1.04 -20.57 -9.16
C LEU A 166 0.18 -21.34 -8.15
N ILE A 167 -0.95 -20.75 -7.74
CA ILE A 167 -1.85 -21.35 -6.76
C ILE A 167 -2.61 -22.51 -7.41
N GLU A 168 -3.17 -22.32 -8.60
CA GLU A 168 -3.96 -23.34 -9.28
C GLU A 168 -3.16 -24.58 -9.71
N ASN A 169 -1.89 -24.41 -10.05
CA ASN A 169 -1.02 -25.55 -10.36
C ASN A 169 -0.80 -26.47 -9.14
N HIS A 170 -1.06 -25.97 -7.92
CA HIS A 170 -0.85 -26.71 -6.68
C HIS A 170 -2.14 -27.05 -5.93
N TYR A 171 -3.25 -26.37 -6.21
CA TYR A 171 -4.51 -26.49 -5.50
C TYR A 171 -5.68 -26.51 -6.48
N ASP A 172 -6.70 -27.30 -6.18
CA ASP A 172 -7.97 -27.23 -6.88
C ASP A 172 -8.72 -25.99 -6.38
N CYS A 173 -9.07 -25.07 -7.28
CA CYS A 173 -9.55 -23.73 -6.90
C CYS A 173 -10.91 -23.44 -7.49
N VAL A 174 -11.79 -22.82 -6.69
CA VAL A 174 -13.01 -22.16 -7.17
C VAL A 174 -12.99 -20.69 -6.76
N ASN A 175 -13.32 -19.80 -7.68
CA ASN A 175 -13.30 -18.36 -7.45
C ASN A 175 -14.73 -17.81 -7.48
N VAL A 176 -15.18 -17.24 -6.38
CA VAL A 176 -16.44 -16.50 -6.28
C VAL A 176 -16.14 -15.00 -6.39
N LYS A 177 -16.69 -14.38 -7.43
CA LYS A 177 -16.45 -12.99 -7.78
C LYS A 177 -17.68 -12.14 -7.46
N LEU A 178 -17.57 -11.31 -6.43
CA LEU A 178 -18.62 -10.39 -5.99
C LEU A 178 -18.66 -9.18 -6.93
N LYS A 179 -19.86 -8.70 -7.29
CA LYS A 179 -20.03 -7.55 -8.20
C LYS A 179 -20.80 -6.40 -7.57
N ASP A 180 -21.97 -6.66 -7.00
CA ASP A 180 -22.81 -5.63 -6.36
C ASP A 180 -23.10 -6.03 -4.91
N LYS A 181 -24.13 -6.86 -4.69
CA LYS A 181 -24.44 -7.40 -3.37
C LYS A 181 -23.81 -8.78 -3.21
N VAL A 182 -23.42 -9.09 -1.99
CA VAL A 182 -22.92 -10.42 -1.63
C VAL A 182 -24.10 -11.39 -1.61
N ASP A 183 -24.10 -12.36 -2.50
CA ASP A 183 -25.06 -13.47 -2.50
C ASP A 183 -24.53 -14.60 -1.61
N TYR A 184 -24.93 -14.57 -0.35
CA TYR A 184 -24.50 -15.56 0.64
C TYR A 184 -25.06 -16.95 0.36
N ASP A 185 -26.23 -17.05 -0.27
CA ASP A 185 -26.86 -18.34 -0.60
C ASP A 185 -26.11 -19.03 -1.75
N GLU A 186 -25.69 -18.26 -2.75
CA GLU A 186 -24.83 -18.76 -3.82
C GLU A 186 -23.47 -19.20 -3.30
N ILE A 187 -22.83 -18.39 -2.44
CA ILE A 187 -21.57 -18.76 -1.77
C ILE A 187 -21.75 -20.09 -1.00
N HIS A 188 -22.84 -20.25 -0.26
CA HIS A 188 -23.11 -21.47 0.49
C HIS A 188 -23.31 -22.69 -0.42
N LYS A 189 -24.06 -22.55 -1.52
CA LYS A 189 -24.24 -23.63 -2.50
C LYS A 189 -22.93 -24.08 -3.12
N ILE A 190 -22.07 -23.12 -3.50
CA ILE A 190 -20.73 -23.41 -4.04
C ILE A 190 -19.88 -24.09 -2.97
N TYR A 191 -19.90 -23.60 -1.73
CA TYR A 191 -19.18 -24.18 -0.61
C TYR A 191 -19.56 -25.65 -0.37
N ASP A 192 -20.85 -25.97 -0.32
CA ASP A 192 -21.34 -27.34 -0.12
C ASP A 192 -20.96 -28.27 -1.28
N ALA A 193 -21.07 -27.79 -2.52
CA ALA A 193 -20.76 -28.57 -3.71
C ALA A 193 -19.25 -28.81 -3.86
N PHE A 194 -18.43 -27.79 -3.57
CA PHE A 194 -16.98 -27.84 -3.73
C PHE A 194 -16.26 -28.43 -2.52
N ASN A 195 -16.83 -28.31 -1.32
CA ASN A 195 -16.29 -28.80 -0.05
C ASN A 195 -14.82 -28.39 0.16
N PRO A 196 -14.51 -27.08 0.24
CA PRO A 196 -13.14 -26.58 0.30
C PRO A 196 -12.42 -26.95 1.60
N HIS A 197 -11.10 -27.15 1.53
CA HIS A 197 -10.24 -27.26 2.71
C HIS A 197 -9.80 -25.88 3.23
N LEU A 198 -9.83 -24.85 2.39
CA LEU A 198 -9.55 -23.47 2.74
C LEU A 198 -10.51 -22.53 2.02
N VAL A 199 -11.09 -21.58 2.76
CA VAL A 199 -11.85 -20.44 2.23
C VAL A 199 -11.00 -19.20 2.44
N HIS A 200 -10.61 -18.55 1.35
CA HIS A 200 -9.90 -17.28 1.37
C HIS A 200 -10.88 -16.17 1.01
N VAL A 201 -10.96 -15.15 1.86
CA VAL A 201 -11.84 -14.00 1.70
C VAL A 201 -10.97 -12.78 1.53
N ASP A 202 -10.95 -12.22 0.31
CA ASP A 202 -10.22 -11.01 0.02
C ASP A 202 -11.12 -9.77 0.00
N GLU A 203 -10.94 -8.91 1.01
CA GLU A 203 -11.67 -7.66 1.12
C GLU A 203 -10.90 -6.44 0.67
N THR A 204 -9.67 -6.60 0.17
CA THR A 204 -8.80 -5.50 -0.26
C THR A 204 -9.51 -4.59 -1.26
N ASN A 205 -10.27 -5.17 -2.20
CA ASN A 205 -11.01 -4.41 -3.20
C ASN A 205 -12.51 -4.32 -2.93
N ASN A 206 -13.00 -4.85 -1.81
CA ASN A 206 -14.43 -4.92 -1.53
C ASN A 206 -14.95 -3.60 -0.94
N PRO A 207 -15.73 -2.79 -1.70
CA PRO A 207 -16.25 -1.52 -1.21
C PRO A 207 -17.36 -1.71 -0.15
N HIS A 208 -17.83 -2.94 0.07
CA HIS A 208 -18.84 -3.28 1.07
C HIS A 208 -18.21 -3.91 2.32
N ASN A 209 -18.85 -3.74 3.48
CA ASN A 209 -18.47 -4.49 4.69
C ASN A 209 -19.04 -5.90 4.59
N PHE A 210 -18.17 -6.92 4.62
CA PHE A 210 -18.61 -8.32 4.56
C PHE A 210 -19.32 -8.70 5.87
N ASN A 211 -20.40 -9.47 5.79
CA ASN A 211 -21.03 -10.01 6.99
C ASN A 211 -20.26 -11.25 7.46
N TYR A 212 -19.36 -11.07 8.42
CA TYR A 212 -18.51 -12.16 8.91
C TYR A 212 -19.26 -13.23 9.69
N ASP A 213 -20.47 -12.95 10.20
CA ASP A 213 -21.30 -13.97 10.86
C ASP A 213 -21.59 -15.15 9.93
N PHE A 214 -21.65 -14.89 8.63
CA PHE A 214 -21.76 -15.93 7.60
C PHE A 214 -20.63 -16.96 7.67
N PHE A 215 -19.40 -16.57 8.02
CA PHE A 215 -18.31 -17.55 8.12
C PHE A 215 -18.49 -18.50 9.30
N SER A 216 -19.26 -18.13 10.32
CA SER A 216 -19.62 -19.05 11.39
C SER A 216 -20.45 -20.23 10.87
N SER A 217 -21.31 -20.03 9.86
CA SER A 217 -22.10 -21.12 9.27
C SER A 217 -21.26 -22.05 8.39
N LEU A 218 -20.11 -21.58 7.90
CA LEU A 218 -19.14 -22.44 7.20
C LEU A 218 -18.34 -23.32 8.18
N LYS A 219 -18.31 -22.95 9.47
CA LYS A 219 -17.46 -23.55 10.50
C LYS A 219 -18.13 -24.71 11.23
N ASP A 220 -18.24 -25.85 10.56
CA ASP A 220 -18.34 -27.16 11.21
C ASP A 220 -16.95 -27.63 11.70
N ILE A 221 -16.30 -26.77 12.49
CA ILE A 221 -15.11 -26.89 13.37
C ILE A 221 -13.81 -27.55 12.83
N ASN A 222 -13.83 -28.30 11.72
CA ASN A 222 -12.63 -28.93 11.14
C ASN A 222 -12.64 -29.11 9.61
N LYS A 223 -13.71 -28.79 8.89
CA LYS A 223 -13.74 -29.10 7.45
C LYS A 223 -12.97 -28.08 6.59
N CYS A 224 -12.87 -26.83 7.02
CA CYS A 224 -12.26 -25.75 6.24
C CYS A 224 -11.51 -24.72 7.12
N VAL A 225 -10.35 -24.25 6.67
CA VAL A 225 -9.62 -23.12 7.26
C VAL A 225 -10.12 -21.81 6.66
N VAL A 226 -10.54 -20.84 7.48
CA VAL A 226 -10.97 -19.52 6.99
C VAL A 226 -9.82 -18.51 7.12
N VAL A 227 -9.42 -17.95 5.98
CA VAL A 227 -8.37 -16.92 5.87
C VAL A 227 -9.00 -15.62 5.36
N ALA A 228 -8.86 -14.52 6.11
CA ALA A 228 -9.34 -13.20 5.69
C ALA A 228 -8.18 -12.24 5.39
N ASN A 229 -8.27 -11.51 4.27
CA ASN A 229 -7.39 -10.40 3.92
C ASN A 229 -8.09 -9.07 4.19
N ILE A 230 -7.53 -8.25 5.09
CA ILE A 230 -8.10 -6.94 5.46
C ILE A 230 -7.24 -5.75 5.00
N SER A 231 -6.32 -5.92 4.06
CA SER A 231 -5.26 -4.93 3.74
C SER A 231 -5.74 -3.48 3.61
N ASN A 232 -6.74 -3.19 2.77
CA ASN A 232 -7.26 -1.82 2.61
C ASN A 232 -8.26 -1.37 3.70
N LYS A 233 -8.60 -2.26 4.62
CA LYS A 233 -9.58 -2.04 5.71
C LYS A 233 -8.95 -2.09 7.11
N GLY A 234 -7.68 -2.46 7.20
CA GLY A 234 -7.00 -2.71 8.47
C GLY A 234 -7.01 -1.49 9.39
N SER A 235 -6.89 -0.28 8.86
CA SER A 235 -6.94 0.94 9.67
C SER A 235 -8.32 1.15 10.32
N LEU A 236 -9.39 0.96 9.56
CA LEU A 236 -10.77 1.06 10.05
C LEU A 236 -11.07 -0.02 11.10
N ILE A 237 -10.64 -1.26 10.86
CA ILE A 237 -10.83 -2.37 11.80
C ILE A 237 -10.03 -2.14 13.09
N SER A 238 -8.79 -1.66 12.99
CA SER A 238 -7.95 -1.38 14.16
C SER A 238 -8.48 -0.26 15.06
N GLN A 239 -9.45 0.53 14.58
CA GLN A 239 -10.08 1.63 15.31
C GLN A 239 -11.57 1.38 15.59
N ASP A 240 -12.04 0.15 15.38
CA ASP A 240 -13.43 -0.29 15.59
C ASP A 240 -14.48 0.51 14.77
N PHE A 241 -14.15 1.02 13.58
CA PHE A 241 -15.10 1.75 12.73
C PHE A 241 -15.97 0.85 11.85
N ILE A 242 -15.51 -0.37 11.58
CA ILE A 242 -16.23 -1.38 10.80
C ILE A 242 -16.11 -2.75 11.50
N PRO A 243 -16.98 -3.74 11.17
CA PRO A 243 -16.90 -5.07 11.73
C PRO A 243 -15.52 -5.71 11.56
N SER A 244 -15.22 -6.66 12.44
CA SER A 244 -13.92 -7.31 12.50
C SER A 244 -14.03 -8.81 12.19
N PRO A 245 -13.17 -9.38 11.31
CA PRO A 245 -13.26 -10.79 10.94
C PRO A 245 -12.67 -11.75 11.97
N PHE A 246 -11.92 -11.28 12.98
CA PHE A 246 -11.14 -12.15 13.86
C PHE A 246 -11.97 -13.25 14.51
N ASN A 247 -13.18 -12.95 15.02
CA ASN A 247 -14.03 -13.95 15.65
C ASN A 247 -14.42 -15.09 14.68
N HIS A 248 -14.53 -14.78 13.39
CA HIS A 248 -15.06 -15.66 12.36
C HIS A 248 -13.97 -16.22 11.43
N SER A 249 -12.70 -15.86 11.61
CA SER A 249 -11.57 -16.37 10.83
C SER A 249 -10.64 -17.22 11.70
N ASP A 250 -9.79 -18.02 11.06
CA ASP A 250 -8.75 -18.80 11.75
C ASP A 250 -7.38 -18.14 11.58
N VAL A 251 -7.19 -17.52 10.41
CA VAL A 251 -6.06 -16.66 10.07
C VAL A 251 -6.61 -15.36 9.49
N VAL A 252 -6.05 -14.24 9.91
CA VAL A 252 -6.34 -12.93 9.32
C VAL A 252 -5.00 -12.31 8.96
N TYR A 253 -4.85 -11.79 7.76
CA TYR A 253 -3.65 -11.02 7.41
C TYR A 253 -4.01 -9.67 6.83
N THR A 254 -3.04 -8.78 6.92
CA THR A 254 -3.14 -7.42 6.38
C THR A 254 -1.77 -7.01 5.88
N TYR A 255 -1.74 -6.38 4.71
CA TYR A 255 -0.54 -5.71 4.23
C TYR A 255 -0.43 -4.36 4.93
N PHE A 256 0.64 -4.18 5.70
CA PHE A 256 0.97 -2.89 6.29
C PHE A 256 1.65 -2.03 5.25
N ASN A 257 1.21 -0.78 5.14
CA ASN A 257 1.76 0.24 4.25
C ASN A 257 1.58 1.62 4.91
N GLU A 258 1.75 2.68 4.14
CA GLU A 258 1.74 4.05 4.63
C GLU A 258 0.39 4.46 5.26
N ASN A 259 -0.73 3.85 4.87
CA ASN A 259 -2.03 4.09 5.52
C ASN A 259 -2.06 3.65 6.98
N MET A 260 -1.22 2.68 7.33
CA MET A 260 -1.02 2.19 8.70
C MET A 260 0.17 2.89 9.38
N ARG A 261 0.70 3.97 8.80
CA ARG A 261 1.93 4.64 9.23
C ARG A 261 3.10 3.65 9.35
N ALA A 262 3.16 2.70 8.43
CA ALA A 262 4.09 1.59 8.44
C ALA A 262 4.78 1.44 7.08
N HIS A 263 5.83 0.63 7.04
CA HIS A 263 6.42 0.19 5.79
C HIS A 263 5.87 -1.15 5.33
N ASN A 264 6.00 -1.40 4.04
CA ASN A 264 5.48 -2.55 3.30
C ASN A 264 5.90 -3.90 3.91
N CYS A 265 4.95 -4.59 4.54
CA CYS A 265 5.13 -5.96 5.05
C CYS A 265 3.78 -6.59 5.45
N HIS A 266 3.65 -7.90 5.28
CA HIS A 266 2.45 -8.62 5.72
C HIS A 266 2.46 -8.87 7.23
N VAL A 267 1.36 -8.55 7.91
CA VAL A 267 1.13 -8.91 9.31
C VAL A 267 0.09 -10.03 9.34
N ILE A 268 0.44 -11.16 9.93
CA ILE A 268 -0.35 -12.40 9.90
C ILE A 268 -0.76 -12.76 11.33
N PHE A 269 -2.06 -12.72 11.59
CA PHE A 269 -2.69 -13.13 12.83
C PHE A 269 -3.26 -14.53 12.70
N TYR A 270 -3.16 -15.33 13.76
CA TYR A 270 -3.64 -16.70 13.76
C TYR A 270 -4.18 -17.11 15.14
N LYS A 271 -5.18 -18.00 15.13
CA LYS A 271 -5.72 -18.57 16.37
C LYS A 271 -4.70 -19.44 17.11
N ARG A 272 -4.73 -19.33 18.43
CA ARG A 272 -3.98 -20.12 19.41
C ARG A 272 -4.92 -20.80 20.39
N GLY A 273 -4.37 -21.72 21.17
CA GLY A 273 -5.09 -22.37 22.25
C GLY A 273 -5.88 -23.58 21.78
N TYR A 274 -7.02 -23.80 22.42
CA TYR A 274 -7.86 -24.98 22.22
C TYR A 274 -8.74 -24.83 20.98
N LYS A 275 -8.78 -25.89 20.16
CA LYS A 275 -9.60 -25.96 18.95
C LYS A 275 -10.88 -26.76 19.17
N GLN A 276 -10.74 -28.03 19.57
CA GLN A 276 -11.88 -28.94 19.77
C GLN A 276 -11.50 -30.15 20.64
N VAL A 277 -12.49 -30.91 21.12
CA VAL A 277 -12.27 -32.23 21.72
C VAL A 277 -12.45 -33.28 20.62
N ASP A 278 -11.58 -34.28 20.56
CA ASP A 278 -11.84 -35.45 19.71
C ASP A 278 -12.93 -36.38 20.30
N LYS A 279 -13.23 -37.46 19.58
CA LYS A 279 -14.28 -38.42 19.99
C LYS A 279 -13.88 -39.16 21.28
N GLU A 280 -12.58 -39.19 21.58
CA GLU A 280 -11.96 -39.87 22.70
C GLU A 280 -11.78 -38.96 23.93
N GLY A 281 -12.23 -37.70 23.87
CA GLY A 281 -12.17 -36.76 24.99
C GLY A 281 -10.85 -35.98 25.11
N LYS A 282 -9.94 -36.10 24.15
CA LYS A 282 -8.64 -35.40 24.15
C LYS A 282 -8.75 -34.04 23.49
N LEU A 283 -8.09 -33.06 24.11
CA LEU A 283 -8.02 -31.68 23.61
C LEU A 283 -7.11 -31.61 22.39
N ILE A 284 -7.64 -31.11 21.28
CA ILE A 284 -6.90 -30.73 20.08
C ILE A 284 -6.63 -29.23 20.13
N HIS A 285 -5.37 -28.84 19.95
CA HIS A 285 -4.93 -27.45 19.92
C HIS A 285 -4.73 -26.96 18.48
N TYR A 286 -4.79 -25.64 18.28
CA TYR A 286 -4.38 -25.03 17.02
C TYR A 286 -2.87 -25.22 16.77
N GLU A 287 -2.50 -25.53 15.52
CA GLU A 287 -1.10 -25.73 15.10
C GLU A 287 -0.53 -24.54 14.31
N TYR A 288 -1.31 -23.48 14.12
CA TYR A 288 -0.96 -22.38 13.20
C TYR A 288 0.31 -21.65 13.60
N GLU A 289 0.54 -21.43 14.90
CA GLU A 289 1.74 -20.74 15.37
C GLU A 289 3.02 -21.38 14.86
N LYS A 290 3.18 -22.68 15.07
CA LYS A 290 4.36 -23.41 14.66
C LYS A 290 4.51 -23.39 13.14
N LYS A 291 3.43 -23.64 12.40
CA LYS A 291 3.46 -23.69 10.93
C LYS A 291 3.82 -22.33 10.33
N LEU A 292 3.19 -21.25 10.80
CA LEU A 292 3.38 -19.90 10.27
C LEU A 292 4.71 -19.29 10.73
N LYS A 293 5.12 -19.42 11.99
CA LYS A 293 6.42 -18.90 12.46
C LYS A 293 7.60 -19.60 11.76
N ASN A 294 7.50 -20.90 11.48
CA ASN A 294 8.55 -21.61 10.75
C ASN A 294 8.76 -21.08 9.31
N GLN A 295 7.73 -20.47 8.71
CA GLN A 295 7.78 -19.97 7.32
C GLN A 295 8.05 -18.47 7.25
N PHE A 296 7.46 -17.70 8.16
CA PHE A 296 7.45 -16.23 8.06
C PHE A 296 8.31 -15.54 9.12
N LEU A 297 8.58 -16.14 10.28
CA LEU A 297 9.23 -15.40 11.37
C LEU A 297 10.62 -14.93 10.94
N PRO A 298 10.91 -13.61 11.02
CA PRO A 298 12.22 -13.11 10.67
C PRO A 298 13.24 -13.60 11.70
N ILE A 299 14.28 -14.28 11.23
CA ILE A 299 15.36 -14.79 12.08
C ILE A 299 16.36 -13.66 12.39
N ARG A 300 16.61 -12.78 11.42
CA ARG A 300 17.63 -11.72 11.47
C ARG A 300 17.00 -10.35 11.60
N VAL A 301 17.69 -9.45 12.30
CA VAL A 301 17.32 -8.04 12.47
C VAL A 301 16.97 -7.39 11.12
N ASN A 302 15.83 -6.68 11.10
CA ASN A 302 15.28 -6.01 9.92
C ASN A 302 14.65 -4.66 10.31
N ASN A 303 14.98 -3.60 9.58
CA ASN A 303 14.50 -2.23 9.81
C ASN A 303 12.97 -2.14 9.76
N THR A 304 12.31 -2.85 8.82
CA THR A 304 10.85 -2.88 8.68
C THR A 304 10.17 -3.39 9.95
N ILE A 305 10.64 -4.52 10.48
CA ILE A 305 10.05 -5.13 11.67
C ILE A 305 10.26 -4.24 12.90
N PHE A 306 11.43 -3.61 13.05
CA PHE A 306 11.66 -2.67 14.13
C PHE A 306 10.82 -1.38 13.99
N SER A 307 10.55 -0.93 12.76
CA SER A 307 9.68 0.23 12.52
C SER A 307 8.25 0.01 13.00
N PHE A 308 7.81 -1.24 13.14
CA PHE A 308 6.49 -1.58 13.65
C PHE A 308 6.27 -1.22 15.12
N LEU A 309 7.33 -1.17 15.95
CA LEU A 309 7.20 -0.64 17.32
C LEU A 309 6.63 0.78 17.30
N THR A 310 7.16 1.62 16.43
CA THR A 310 6.68 3.00 16.28
C THR A 310 5.33 3.04 15.56
N SER A 311 5.15 2.24 14.50
CA SER A 311 3.91 2.20 13.73
C SER A 311 2.72 1.83 14.63
N PHE A 312 2.79 0.71 15.35
CA PHE A 312 1.75 0.27 16.29
C PHE A 312 1.50 1.27 17.43
N LYS A 313 2.56 1.92 17.94
CA LYS A 313 2.42 2.97 18.96
C LYS A 313 1.63 4.16 18.41
N MET A 314 1.97 4.61 17.20
CA MET A 314 1.30 5.74 16.55
C MET A 314 -0.13 5.38 16.15
N MET A 315 -0.42 4.15 15.75
CA MET A 315 -1.78 3.76 15.39
C MET A 315 -2.74 3.72 16.59
N LYS A 316 -2.24 3.63 17.82
CA LYS A 316 -3.08 3.66 19.04
C LYS A 316 -3.35 5.07 19.56
N ASN A 317 -2.71 6.09 19.00
CA ASN A 317 -2.85 7.45 19.49
C ASN A 317 -4.11 8.14 18.92
N ALA A 318 -4.49 9.26 19.54
CA ALA A 318 -5.67 10.02 19.13
C ALA A 318 -5.49 10.61 17.72
N GLU A 319 -4.26 10.99 17.37
CA GLU A 319 -3.90 11.60 16.09
C GLU A 319 -4.07 10.63 14.91
N PHE A 320 -3.90 9.32 15.11
CA PHE A 320 -4.20 8.31 14.10
C PHE A 320 -5.70 8.09 13.98
N LYS A 321 -6.42 8.03 15.10
CA LYS A 321 -7.87 7.90 15.10
C LYS A 321 -8.53 9.08 14.38
N GLU A 322 -8.05 10.30 14.62
CA GLU A 322 -8.47 11.52 13.93
C GLU A 322 -8.23 11.41 12.42
N TYR A 323 -7.04 10.98 12.00
CA TYR A 323 -6.73 10.72 10.60
C TYR A 323 -7.71 9.70 9.96
N VAL A 324 -8.01 8.59 10.64
CA VAL A 324 -8.94 7.57 10.13
C VAL A 324 -10.37 8.12 10.03
N ILE A 325 -10.81 8.92 11.01
CA ILE A 325 -12.11 9.62 10.96
C ILE A 325 -12.16 10.55 9.76
N GLN A 326 -11.16 11.42 9.60
CA GLN A 326 -11.13 12.39 8.52
C GLN A 326 -11.06 11.72 7.14
N SER A 327 -10.31 10.62 7.00
CA SER A 327 -10.24 9.88 5.73
C SER A 327 -11.61 9.33 5.33
N LYS A 328 -12.37 8.79 6.29
CA LYS A 328 -13.75 8.34 6.08
C LYS A 328 -14.68 9.51 5.70
N GLU A 329 -14.63 10.62 6.43
CA GLU A 329 -15.48 11.78 6.15
C GLU A 329 -15.16 12.41 4.79
N ASN A 330 -13.88 12.49 4.43
CA ASN A 330 -13.43 12.93 3.11
C ASN A 330 -13.91 11.98 2.00
N THR A 331 -13.82 10.67 2.21
CA THR A 331 -14.34 9.67 1.27
C THR A 331 -15.85 9.83 1.06
N ARG A 332 -16.59 10.08 2.14
CA ARG A 332 -18.04 10.35 2.10
C ARG A 332 -18.35 11.68 1.39
N ALA A 333 -17.54 12.72 1.62
CA ALA A 333 -17.68 14.00 0.94
C ALA A 333 -17.41 13.86 -0.57
N LEU A 334 -16.37 13.12 -0.95
CA LEU A 334 -16.06 12.81 -2.35
C LEU A 334 -17.22 12.10 -3.04
N LEU A 335 -17.81 11.08 -2.39
CA LEU A 335 -19.00 10.37 -2.87
C LEU A 335 -20.18 11.33 -3.16
N SER A 336 -20.36 12.35 -2.33
CA SER A 336 -21.48 13.29 -2.47
C SER A 336 -21.34 14.26 -3.67
N HIS A 337 -20.11 14.45 -4.16
CA HIS A 337 -19.79 15.41 -5.23
C HIS A 337 -19.39 14.77 -6.56
N LEU A 338 -19.10 13.47 -6.60
CA LEU A 338 -18.91 12.75 -7.86
C LEU A 338 -20.20 12.70 -8.70
N ASN A 339 -20.07 12.88 -10.00
CA ASN A 339 -21.22 12.93 -10.89
C ASN A 339 -21.82 11.53 -11.11
N LYS A 340 -22.99 11.28 -10.52
CA LYS A 340 -23.72 10.01 -10.62
C LYS A 340 -24.26 9.71 -12.02
N ASN A 341 -24.31 10.70 -12.92
CA ASN A 341 -24.62 10.47 -14.33
C ASN A 341 -23.43 9.85 -15.08
N PHE A 342 -22.23 9.92 -14.52
CA PHE A 342 -21.03 9.31 -15.09
C PHE A 342 -20.72 7.97 -14.44
N PHE A 343 -20.74 7.91 -13.11
CA PHE A 343 -20.32 6.73 -12.37
C PHE A 343 -21.50 6.05 -11.67
N ASN A 344 -21.58 4.72 -11.80
CA ASN A 344 -22.17 3.89 -10.77
C ASN A 344 -21.13 3.74 -9.64
N ILE A 345 -21.50 4.13 -8.42
CA ILE A 345 -20.58 4.24 -7.29
C ILE A 345 -21.03 3.30 -6.19
N GLN A 346 -20.13 2.41 -5.76
CA GLN A 346 -20.36 1.53 -4.62
C GLN A 346 -19.54 1.98 -3.42
N TYR A 347 -20.18 1.92 -2.25
CA TYR A 347 -19.65 2.38 -0.98
C TYR A 347 -20.40 1.70 0.18
N ALA A 348 -19.67 1.29 1.22
CA ALA A 348 -20.25 0.95 2.51
C ALA A 348 -20.13 2.10 3.50
N GLN A 349 -21.09 2.19 4.42
CA GLN A 349 -21.00 3.07 5.57
C GLN A 349 -19.67 2.84 6.31
N ASN A 350 -19.02 3.94 6.66
CA ASN A 350 -17.69 3.96 7.27
C ASN A 350 -16.52 3.44 6.40
N GLY A 351 -16.75 3.22 5.10
CA GLY A 351 -15.67 2.89 4.16
C GLY A 351 -14.69 4.05 3.95
N ASN A 352 -13.46 3.69 3.58
CA ASN A 352 -12.34 4.60 3.29
C ASN A 352 -11.97 4.66 1.79
N PHE A 353 -12.75 4.00 0.93
CA PHE A 353 -12.64 4.11 -0.52
C PHE A 353 -14.00 3.91 -1.20
N LEU A 354 -14.07 4.32 -2.48
CA LEU A 354 -15.20 4.17 -3.39
C LEU A 354 -14.80 3.27 -4.54
N ASN A 355 -15.69 2.37 -4.96
CA ASN A 355 -15.55 1.71 -6.26
C ASN A 355 -16.32 2.50 -7.32
N LEU A 356 -15.65 2.89 -8.40
CA LEU A 356 -16.21 3.68 -9.50
C LEU A 356 -16.29 2.83 -10.76
N ASN A 357 -17.50 2.68 -11.31
CA ASN A 357 -17.74 2.08 -12.61
C ASN A 357 -18.36 3.14 -13.55
N CYS A 358 -17.65 3.52 -14.61
CA CYS A 358 -18.15 4.51 -15.56
C CYS A 358 -19.22 3.88 -16.47
N THR A 359 -20.40 4.51 -16.52
CA THR A 359 -21.57 4.03 -17.25
C THR A 359 -21.69 4.64 -18.65
N VAL A 360 -20.80 5.57 -19.02
CA VAL A 360 -20.88 6.31 -20.28
C VAL A 360 -19.90 5.74 -21.31
N PRO A 361 -20.38 5.07 -22.38
CA PRO A 361 -19.51 4.62 -23.46
C PRO A 361 -19.10 5.78 -24.40
N PRO A 362 -17.96 5.65 -25.11
CA PRO A 362 -16.91 4.64 -24.94
C PRO A 362 -15.98 5.00 -23.77
N PHE A 363 -15.86 4.11 -22.77
CA PHE A 363 -14.94 4.27 -21.64
C PHE A 363 -14.06 3.03 -21.46
N ASN A 364 -12.77 3.26 -21.18
CA ASN A 364 -11.82 2.24 -20.82
C ASN A 364 -10.99 2.70 -19.62
N VAL A 365 -10.93 1.89 -18.56
CA VAL A 365 -10.26 2.23 -17.29
C VAL A 365 -8.77 2.51 -17.50
N TYR A 366 -8.07 1.68 -18.29
CA TYR A 366 -6.64 1.85 -18.54
C TYR A 366 -6.34 3.14 -19.29
N GLU A 367 -7.08 3.41 -20.37
CA GLU A 367 -6.90 4.65 -21.13
C GLU A 367 -7.20 5.89 -20.28
N PHE A 368 -8.26 5.84 -19.46
CA PHE A 368 -8.61 6.93 -18.55
C PHE A 368 -7.55 7.14 -17.47
N HIS A 369 -7.00 6.05 -16.92
CA HIS A 369 -5.90 6.10 -15.95
C HIS A 369 -4.64 6.74 -16.56
N GLU A 370 -4.24 6.35 -17.78
CA GLU A 370 -3.10 6.96 -18.47
C GLU A 370 -3.35 8.45 -18.82
N PHE A 371 -4.59 8.81 -19.14
CA PHE A 371 -4.99 10.21 -19.31
C PHE A 371 -4.85 11.01 -18.01
N CYS A 372 -5.41 10.49 -16.91
CA CYS A 372 -5.37 11.11 -15.59
C CYS A 372 -3.92 11.34 -15.11
N LYS A 373 -2.99 10.42 -15.40
CA LYS A 373 -1.56 10.63 -15.12
C LYS A 373 -0.99 11.87 -15.82
N GLN A 374 -1.42 12.17 -17.05
CA GLN A 374 -1.00 13.39 -17.75
C GLN A 374 -1.55 14.67 -17.09
N LEU A 375 -2.64 14.54 -16.33
CA LEU A 375 -3.25 15.61 -15.55
C LEU A 375 -2.79 15.60 -14.08
N ASN A 376 -1.79 14.78 -13.72
CA ASN A 376 -1.28 14.64 -12.36
C ASN A 376 -2.32 14.11 -11.34
N ILE A 377 -3.23 13.26 -11.83
CA ILE A 377 -4.23 12.52 -11.03
C ILE A 377 -3.83 11.05 -11.00
N PHE A 378 -3.74 10.46 -9.81
CA PHE A 378 -3.34 9.06 -9.61
C PHE A 378 -4.42 8.28 -8.84
N PHE A 379 -4.64 7.03 -9.21
CA PHE A 379 -5.52 6.08 -8.52
C PHE A 379 -5.11 4.65 -8.87
N ASP A 380 -5.64 3.66 -8.16
CA ASP A 380 -5.20 2.27 -8.30
C ASP A 380 -5.97 1.52 -9.41
N ILE A 381 -5.26 0.72 -10.20
CA ILE A 381 -5.82 -0.22 -11.18
C ILE A 381 -5.17 -1.60 -11.01
N LEU A 382 -5.89 -2.69 -11.31
CA LEU A 382 -5.43 -4.06 -11.06
C LEU A 382 -4.16 -4.42 -11.82
N ASN A 383 -4.06 -4.02 -13.08
CA ASN A 383 -2.87 -4.20 -13.90
C ASN A 383 -2.95 -3.28 -15.13
N PRO A 384 -1.93 -2.45 -15.42
CA PRO A 384 -1.91 -1.60 -16.63
C PRO A 384 -1.92 -2.38 -17.95
N PHE A 385 -1.74 -3.70 -17.93
CA PHE A 385 -1.75 -4.58 -19.11
C PHE A 385 -3.05 -5.37 -19.26
N LYS A 386 -3.98 -5.30 -18.30
CA LYS A 386 -5.29 -5.98 -18.37
C LYS A 386 -6.41 -5.00 -18.74
N TYR A 387 -6.80 -4.99 -20.01
CA TYR A 387 -7.84 -4.11 -20.55
C TYR A 387 -9.29 -4.48 -20.15
N THR A 388 -9.46 -5.56 -19.39
CA THR A 388 -10.75 -6.14 -18.97
C THR A 388 -11.36 -5.45 -17.75
N GLN A 389 -10.60 -4.57 -17.09
CA GLN A 389 -11.06 -3.83 -15.91
C GLN A 389 -12.21 -2.87 -16.27
N LYS A 390 -13.30 -2.92 -15.49
CA LYS A 390 -14.52 -2.11 -15.67
C LYS A 390 -14.70 -1.06 -14.58
N SER A 391 -14.26 -1.37 -13.37
CA SER A 391 -14.31 -0.44 -12.25
C SER A 391 -12.94 -0.28 -11.60
N PHE A 392 -12.74 0.81 -10.86
CA PHE A 392 -11.51 1.11 -10.16
C PHE A 392 -11.82 1.74 -8.80
N ASN A 393 -10.90 1.60 -7.86
CA ASN A 393 -11.08 2.12 -6.52
C ASN A 393 -10.38 3.48 -6.38
N VAL A 394 -11.03 4.42 -5.68
CA VAL A 394 -10.45 5.70 -5.29
C VAL A 394 -10.64 5.93 -3.79
N GLY A 395 -9.64 6.49 -3.13
CA GLY A 395 -9.66 6.80 -1.70
C GLY A 395 -9.19 8.22 -1.41
N ALA A 396 -9.49 8.70 -0.20
CA ALA A 396 -9.05 10.03 0.26
C ALA A 396 -7.85 9.98 1.21
N ASN A 397 -7.24 8.80 1.40
CA ASN A 397 -6.20 8.57 2.41
C ASN A 397 -4.99 9.51 2.27
N TYR A 398 -4.41 9.59 1.06
CA TYR A 398 -3.27 10.46 0.77
C TYR A 398 -3.62 11.94 0.94
N LEU A 399 -4.75 12.36 0.40
CA LEU A 399 -5.22 13.75 0.48
C LEU A 399 -5.46 14.18 1.93
N THR A 400 -6.02 13.29 2.74
CA THR A 400 -6.21 13.53 4.18
C THR A 400 -4.88 13.70 4.90
N SER A 401 -3.86 12.91 4.55
CA SER A 401 -2.50 13.07 5.08
C SER A 401 -1.84 14.40 4.69
N MET A 402 -2.26 15.03 3.57
CA MET A 402 -1.85 16.40 3.21
C MET A 402 -2.66 17.49 3.94
N GLY A 403 -3.68 17.12 4.70
CA GLY A 403 -4.53 18.05 5.46
C GLY A 403 -5.81 18.49 4.75
N LEU A 404 -6.22 17.83 3.65
CA LEU A 404 -7.49 18.14 2.99
C LEU A 404 -8.68 17.72 3.88
N LEU A 405 -9.75 18.51 3.82
CA LEU A 405 -11.00 18.31 4.56
C LEU A 405 -12.19 18.13 3.60
N GLU A 406 -13.39 17.97 4.15
CA GLU A 406 -14.60 17.63 3.37
C GLU A 406 -14.94 18.70 2.33
N GLY A 407 -14.70 19.97 2.64
CA GLY A 407 -14.92 21.08 1.72
C GLY A 407 -14.03 21.01 0.47
N ASP A 408 -12.79 20.51 0.64
CA ASP A 408 -11.82 20.35 -0.44
C ASP A 408 -12.19 19.19 -1.37
N MET A 409 -12.87 18.16 -0.84
CA MET A 409 -13.30 17.00 -1.62
C MET A 409 -14.30 17.35 -2.72
N LYS A 410 -15.01 18.47 -2.58
CA LYS A 410 -15.84 19.02 -3.66
C LYS A 410 -14.99 19.36 -4.88
N THR A 411 -13.92 20.13 -4.69
CA THR A 411 -12.99 20.53 -5.76
C THR A 411 -12.31 19.31 -6.38
N VAL A 412 -11.92 18.34 -5.54
CA VAL A 412 -11.35 17.06 -5.98
C VAL A 412 -12.33 16.28 -6.89
N ALA A 413 -13.60 16.18 -6.49
CA ALA A 413 -14.63 15.54 -7.31
C ALA A 413 -14.85 16.28 -8.63
N GLU A 414 -14.85 17.61 -8.61
CA GLU A 414 -14.97 18.45 -9.81
C GLU A 414 -13.82 18.21 -10.80
N PHE A 415 -12.58 18.03 -10.32
CA PHE A 415 -11.45 17.67 -11.17
C PHE A 415 -11.63 16.30 -11.84
N LEU A 416 -12.07 15.28 -11.09
CA LEU A 416 -12.37 13.96 -11.68
C LEU A 416 -13.50 14.02 -12.71
N ASN A 417 -14.57 14.77 -12.41
CA ASN A 417 -15.71 14.94 -13.33
C ASN A 417 -15.28 15.66 -14.63
N ARG A 418 -14.43 16.70 -14.51
CA ARG A 418 -13.85 17.42 -15.66
C ARG A 418 -12.91 16.54 -16.46
N ALA A 419 -12.04 15.77 -15.80
CA ALA A 419 -11.13 14.84 -16.44
C ALA A 419 -11.90 13.81 -17.27
N LEU A 420 -12.94 13.17 -16.70
CA LEU A 420 -13.75 12.21 -17.44
C LEU A 420 -14.46 12.85 -18.64
N SER A 421 -15.00 14.06 -18.47
CA SER A 421 -15.66 14.79 -19.57
C SER A 421 -14.70 15.05 -20.74
N LEU A 422 -13.47 15.48 -20.44
CA LEU A 422 -12.42 15.70 -21.45
C LEU A 422 -11.98 14.40 -22.12
N TYR A 423 -11.79 13.33 -21.33
CA TYR A 423 -11.48 12.00 -21.84
C TYR A 423 -12.55 11.52 -22.83
N LEU A 424 -13.83 11.57 -22.44
CA LEU A 424 -14.95 11.13 -23.29
C LEU A 424 -15.07 11.99 -24.55
N SER A 425 -14.86 13.31 -24.45
CA SER A 425 -14.83 14.20 -25.60
C SER A 425 -13.72 13.82 -26.58
N ALA A 426 -12.50 13.60 -26.08
CA ALA A 426 -11.37 13.18 -26.90
C ALA A 426 -11.62 11.81 -27.55
N LYS A 427 -12.17 10.86 -26.79
CA LYS A 427 -12.48 9.51 -27.28
C LYS A 427 -13.54 9.50 -28.38
N ARG A 428 -14.51 10.43 -28.36
CA ARG A 428 -15.53 10.56 -29.42
C ARG A 428 -15.01 11.20 -30.71
N GLN A 429 -13.87 11.88 -30.65
CA GLN A 429 -13.28 12.57 -31.82
C GLN A 429 -12.33 11.67 -32.62
N THR A 430 -12.05 10.46 -32.14
CA THR A 430 -11.13 9.52 -32.78
C THR A 430 -11.64 8.09 -32.67
N ASN A 431 -11.21 7.24 -33.59
CA ASN A 431 -11.47 5.80 -33.54
C ASN A 431 -10.32 5.01 -32.87
N CYS A 432 -9.26 5.69 -32.42
CA CYS A 432 -8.11 5.04 -31.77
C CYS A 432 -8.54 4.31 -30.49
N ALA A 433 -7.89 3.18 -30.20
CA ALA A 433 -8.11 2.40 -28.98
C ALA A 433 -6.79 1.90 -28.38
N GLY A 434 -6.83 1.56 -27.08
CA GLY A 434 -5.69 1.06 -26.32
C GLY A 434 -4.50 2.00 -26.40
N ASN A 435 -3.32 1.44 -26.65
CA ASN A 435 -2.06 2.17 -26.69
C ASN A 435 -2.01 3.30 -27.73
N GLU A 436 -2.70 3.15 -28.86
CA GLU A 436 -2.77 4.19 -29.88
C GLU A 436 -3.50 5.42 -29.34
N PHE A 437 -4.61 5.20 -28.63
CA PHE A 437 -5.36 6.27 -27.99
C PHE A 437 -4.56 6.92 -26.84
N VAL A 438 -3.83 6.13 -26.06
CA VAL A 438 -2.94 6.67 -25.02
C VAL A 438 -1.87 7.58 -25.61
N GLN A 439 -1.27 7.21 -26.74
CA GLN A 439 -0.30 8.08 -27.44
C GLN A 439 -0.95 9.35 -27.99
N PHE A 440 -2.16 9.24 -28.54
CA PHE A 440 -2.96 10.39 -28.96
C PHE A 440 -3.21 11.35 -27.79
N LEU A 441 -3.68 10.84 -26.65
CA LEU A 441 -3.93 11.64 -25.45
C LEU A 441 -2.67 12.35 -24.96
N LYS A 442 -1.51 11.67 -24.92
CA LYS A 442 -0.23 12.29 -24.54
C LYS A 442 0.12 13.48 -25.42
N ARG A 443 -0.11 13.39 -26.74
CA ARG A 443 0.12 14.51 -27.68
C ARG A 443 -0.91 15.63 -27.50
N THR A 444 -2.18 15.27 -27.31
CA THR A 444 -3.28 16.23 -27.17
C THR A 444 -3.22 16.98 -25.84
N CYS A 445 -2.79 16.35 -24.74
CA CYS A 445 -2.63 17.01 -23.44
C CYS A 445 -1.66 18.21 -23.51
N VAL A 446 -0.64 18.14 -24.37
CA VAL A 446 0.36 19.21 -24.52
C VAL A 446 -0.17 20.38 -25.36
N THR A 447 -1.18 20.14 -26.20
CA THR A 447 -1.67 21.14 -27.18
C THR A 447 -3.07 21.66 -26.87
N SER A 448 -3.87 20.94 -26.08
CA SER A 448 -5.25 21.28 -25.76
C SER A 448 -5.34 22.31 -24.62
N PRO A 449 -5.87 23.53 -24.87
CA PRO A 449 -5.99 24.55 -23.83
C PRO A 449 -6.82 24.09 -22.63
N SER A 450 -7.88 23.30 -22.85
CA SER A 450 -8.74 22.81 -21.78
C SER A 450 -8.04 21.78 -20.88
N MET A 451 -7.18 20.93 -21.46
CA MET A 451 -6.42 19.93 -20.69
C MET A 451 -5.28 20.59 -19.91
N LEU A 452 -4.57 21.55 -20.53
CA LEU A 452 -3.55 22.35 -19.85
C LEU A 452 -4.13 23.17 -18.70
N SER A 453 -5.29 23.80 -18.92
CA SER A 453 -6.01 24.54 -17.88
C SER A 453 -6.38 23.64 -16.71
N LEU A 454 -6.94 22.45 -16.95
CA LEU A 454 -7.27 21.51 -15.89
C LEU A 454 -6.02 21.05 -15.11
N SER A 455 -4.93 20.73 -15.82
CA SER A 455 -3.67 20.33 -15.19
C SER A 455 -3.10 21.46 -14.31
N ASN A 456 -3.15 22.70 -14.77
CA ASN A 456 -2.73 23.86 -13.99
C ASN A 456 -3.63 24.11 -12.76
N ASP A 457 -4.95 23.99 -12.92
CA ASP A 457 -5.89 24.13 -11.80
C ASP A 457 -5.59 23.11 -10.69
N ILE A 458 -5.34 21.85 -11.08
CA ILE A 458 -4.98 20.77 -10.16
C ILE A 458 -3.65 21.09 -9.47
N PHE A 459 -2.63 21.50 -10.24
CA PHE A 459 -1.33 21.86 -9.68
C PHE A 459 -1.41 23.01 -8.67
N CYS A 460 -2.13 24.08 -9.00
CA CYS A 460 -2.33 25.23 -8.11
C CYS A 460 -3.09 24.81 -6.85
N PHE A 461 -4.12 23.99 -6.98
CA PHE A 461 -4.89 23.49 -5.85
C PHE A 461 -4.02 22.66 -4.90
N ILE A 462 -3.31 21.63 -5.40
CA ILE A 462 -2.48 20.79 -4.54
C ILE A 462 -1.32 21.58 -3.93
N SER A 463 -0.72 22.51 -4.67
CA SER A 463 0.37 23.34 -4.17
C SER A 463 -0.04 24.37 -3.11
N SER A 464 -1.34 24.52 -2.85
CA SER A 464 -1.84 25.32 -1.72
C SER A 464 -1.76 24.59 -0.38
N PHE A 465 -1.54 23.26 -0.39
CA PHE A 465 -1.35 22.44 0.79
C PHE A 465 0.15 22.24 1.11
N PRO A 466 0.51 21.88 2.36
CA PRO A 466 1.90 21.67 2.74
C PRO A 466 2.61 20.63 1.87
N ASP A 467 3.85 20.91 1.47
CA ASP A 467 4.70 19.92 0.79
C ASP A 467 5.12 18.84 1.79
N VAL A 468 4.45 17.69 1.69
CA VAL A 468 4.65 16.50 2.52
C VAL A 468 5.98 15.77 2.24
N HIS A 469 6.70 16.16 1.17
CA HIS A 469 8.00 15.60 0.78
C HIS A 469 9.16 16.60 0.97
N SER A 470 8.91 17.73 1.65
CA SER A 470 9.92 18.75 1.98
C SER A 470 10.85 18.36 3.13
#